data_AF-A0A0A6Z8Z2-F1
#
_entry.id   AF-A0A0A6Z8Z2-F1
#
_cell.length_a   1.000
_cell.length_b   1.000
_cell.length_c   1.000
_cell.angle_alpha   90.00
_cell.angle_beta   90.00
_cell.angle_gamma   90.00
#
_symmetry.space_group_name_H-M   'P 1'
#
loop_
_entity.id
_entity.type
_entity.pdbx_description
1 polymer ?
#
loop_
_entity_poly.entity_id
_entity_poly.type
_entity_poly.pdbx_seq_one_letter_code
_entity_poly.pdbx_strand_id
1 'polypeptide(L)'
;QRTSQYRGVTRHRWTGRYEAHLWDNSCKKEGQTRKGRQVYLGGYDMEEKAARAYDLAALKYWGLSTHINFPLENYQQELEEMKNMSRQEYVAHLRRKSSGFSRGASMYRGVTRHHQHGRWQARIGRVAGNKDLYLGTFSTQEEAAEAYD
;
A
#
# COMPACT_ATOMS: atom_id res chain seq x y z
N GLN A 1 -24.73 -7.30 -2.09
CA GLN A 1 -24.60 -6.59 -3.38
C GLN A 1 -23.14 -6.18 -3.54
N ARG A 2 -22.51 -6.44 -4.70
CA ARG A 2 -21.16 -5.93 -4.96
C ARG A 2 -21.24 -4.41 -5.15
N THR A 3 -20.31 -3.65 -4.57
CA THR A 3 -20.25 -2.18 -4.72
C THR A 3 -19.35 -1.75 -5.88
N SER A 4 -18.82 -2.72 -6.64
CA SER A 4 -17.94 -2.55 -7.79
C SER A 4 -18.17 -3.70 -8.77
N GLN A 5 -17.96 -3.44 -10.05
CA GLN A 5 -17.97 -4.49 -11.09
C GLN A 5 -16.70 -5.34 -11.09
N TYR A 6 -15.59 -4.79 -10.58
CA TYR A 6 -14.28 -5.42 -10.61
C TYR A 6 -14.05 -6.34 -9.40
N ARG A 7 -13.26 -7.39 -9.64
CA ARG A 7 -12.81 -8.34 -8.61
C ARG A 7 -11.88 -7.61 -7.63
N GLY A 8 -12.09 -7.88 -6.34
CA GLY A 8 -11.26 -7.33 -5.28
C GLY A 8 -11.47 -5.86 -4.97
N VAL A 9 -12.43 -5.19 -5.61
CA VAL A 9 -12.70 -3.76 -5.39
C VAL A 9 -13.99 -3.57 -4.58
N THR A 10 -13.97 -2.61 -3.65
CA THR A 10 -15.14 -2.22 -2.85
C THR A 10 -15.17 -0.72 -2.70
N ARG A 11 -16.32 -0.08 -2.96
CA ARG A 11 -16.49 1.36 -2.68
C ARG A 11 -16.74 1.61 -1.20
N HIS A 12 -15.86 2.36 -0.56
CA HIS A 12 -15.97 2.75 0.84
C HIS A 12 -17.06 3.82 1.01
N ARG A 13 -18.03 3.55 1.90
CA ARG A 13 -19.28 4.33 1.96
C ARG A 13 -19.06 5.79 2.36
N TRP A 14 -18.18 6.04 3.32
CA TRP A 14 -18.00 7.38 3.90
C TRP A 14 -17.04 8.28 3.13
N THR A 15 -15.97 7.69 2.60
CA THR A 15 -14.93 8.45 1.87
C THR A 15 -15.18 8.47 0.36
N GLY A 16 -16.10 7.63 -0.14
CA GLY A 16 -16.38 7.46 -1.56
C GLY A 16 -15.27 6.77 -2.36
N ARG A 17 -14.13 6.46 -1.72
CA ARG A 17 -12.95 5.86 -2.36
C ARG A 17 -13.16 4.39 -2.71
N TYR A 18 -12.42 3.92 -3.69
CA TYR A 18 -12.39 2.51 -4.10
C TYR A 18 -11.24 1.80 -3.41
N GLU A 19 -11.54 0.78 -2.62
CA GLU A 19 -10.56 -0.01 -1.90
C GLU A 19 -10.28 -1.31 -2.63
N ALA A 20 -9.00 -1.62 -2.79
CA ALA A 20 -8.55 -2.88 -3.35
C ALA A 20 -8.15 -3.85 -2.23
N HIS A 21 -8.61 -5.11 -2.32
CA HIS A 21 -8.37 -6.16 -1.33
C HIS A 21 -8.17 -7.51 -2.04
N LEU A 22 -7.27 -8.35 -1.53
CA LEU A 22 -7.17 -9.76 -1.92
C LEU A 22 -7.29 -10.69 -0.71
N TRP A 23 -7.61 -11.96 -0.95
CA TRP A 23 -7.71 -12.96 0.10
C TRP A 23 -6.52 -13.93 0.06
N ASP A 24 -5.60 -13.78 1.01
CA ASP A 24 -4.38 -14.57 1.10
C ASP A 24 -4.65 -15.87 1.87
N ASN A 25 -4.83 -16.97 1.13
CA ASN A 25 -5.06 -18.31 1.68
C ASN A 25 -3.80 -19.01 2.24
N SER A 26 -2.62 -18.41 2.11
CA SER A 26 -1.37 -19.05 2.58
C SER A 26 -1.21 -18.98 4.10
N CYS A 27 -1.85 -18.00 4.75
CA CYS A 27 -1.74 -17.79 6.19
C CYS A 27 -2.81 -18.58 6.96
N LYS A 28 -2.40 -19.33 7.98
CA LYS A 28 -3.29 -19.91 8.99
C LYS A 28 -2.86 -19.38 10.35
N LYS A 29 -3.74 -18.68 11.07
CA LYS A 29 -3.51 -18.31 12.47
C LYS A 29 -3.93 -19.46 13.37
N GLU A 30 -3.10 -19.81 14.34
CA GLU A 30 -3.48 -20.78 15.38
C GLU A 30 -4.77 -20.30 16.08
N GLY A 31 -5.70 -21.22 16.28
CA GLY A 31 -7.02 -20.92 16.86
C GLY A 31 -8.09 -20.39 15.88
N GLN A 32 -7.78 -20.14 14.60
CA GLN A 32 -8.79 -19.78 13.61
C GLN A 32 -9.25 -20.98 12.76
N THR A 33 -10.57 -21.17 12.68
CA THR A 33 -11.22 -22.20 11.86
C THR A 33 -11.18 -21.87 10.36
N ARG A 34 -11.25 -20.58 10.00
CA ARG A 34 -11.13 -20.13 8.61
C ARG A 34 -9.67 -19.93 8.23
N LYS A 35 -9.27 -20.53 7.11
CA LYS A 35 -7.96 -20.32 6.49
C LYS A 35 -7.95 -18.98 5.74
N GLY A 36 -6.82 -18.28 5.85
CA GLY A 36 -6.52 -17.09 5.07
C GLY A 36 -6.80 -15.78 5.79
N ARG A 37 -6.34 -14.69 5.17
CA ARG A 37 -6.50 -13.32 5.65
C ARG A 37 -6.86 -12.39 4.50
N GLN A 38 -7.66 -11.37 4.80
CA GLN A 38 -7.82 -10.25 3.87
C GLN A 38 -6.54 -9.40 3.89
N VAL A 39 -6.04 -9.05 2.70
CA VAL A 39 -4.92 -8.16 2.50
C VAL A 39 -5.44 -6.90 1.82
N TYR A 40 -5.44 -5.79 2.55
CA TYR A 40 -5.72 -4.46 1.99
C TYR A 40 -4.58 -4.02 1.07
N LEU A 41 -4.89 -3.52 -0.12
CA LEU A 41 -3.90 -3.11 -1.12
C LEU A 41 -3.80 -1.59 -1.25
N GLY A 42 -4.85 -0.87 -0.84
CA GLY A 42 -4.89 0.59 -0.85
C GLY A 42 -6.28 1.13 -1.16
N GLY A 43 -6.41 2.44 -0.98
CA GLY A 43 -7.62 3.19 -1.33
C GLY A 43 -7.31 4.10 -2.51
N TYR A 44 -8.18 4.11 -3.50
CA TYR A 44 -7.99 4.79 -4.77
C TYR A 44 -9.16 5.74 -5.03
N ASP A 45 -8.86 6.80 -5.75
CA ASP A 45 -9.80 7.80 -6.28
C ASP A 45 -10.66 7.21 -7.42
N MET A 46 -10.10 6.30 -8.20
CA MET A 46 -10.77 5.65 -9.33
C MET A 46 -10.92 4.15 -9.12
N GLU A 47 -12.03 3.61 -9.63
CA GLU A 47 -12.37 2.20 -9.52
C GLU A 47 -11.38 1.32 -10.29
N GLU A 48 -11.03 1.74 -11.52
CA GLU A 48 -10.09 1.03 -12.39
C GLU A 48 -8.68 0.98 -11.77
N LYS A 49 -8.26 2.04 -11.07
CA LYS A 49 -6.97 2.04 -10.35
C LYS A 49 -6.94 1.00 -9.23
N ALA A 50 -8.04 0.88 -8.47
CA ALA A 50 -8.17 -0.17 -7.47
C ALA A 50 -8.17 -1.57 -8.10
N ALA A 51 -8.87 -1.74 -9.22
CA ALA A 51 -8.91 -3.01 -9.95
C ALA A 51 -7.54 -3.43 -10.49
N ARG A 52 -6.76 -2.49 -11.04
CA ARG A 52 -5.37 -2.73 -11.47
C ARG A 52 -4.48 -3.10 -10.29
N ALA A 53 -4.62 -2.44 -9.14
CA ALA A 53 -3.88 -2.81 -7.94
C ALA A 53 -4.20 -4.23 -7.45
N TYR A 54 -5.46 -4.65 -7.56
CA TYR A 54 -5.85 -6.04 -7.31
C TYR A 54 -5.18 -7.00 -8.29
N ASP A 55 -5.23 -6.72 -9.59
CA ASP A 55 -4.64 -7.57 -10.63
C ASP A 55 -3.14 -7.78 -10.41
N LEU A 56 -2.40 -6.69 -10.18
CA LEU A 56 -0.96 -6.73 -9.90
C LEU A 56 -0.65 -7.57 -8.66
N ALA A 57 -1.43 -7.42 -7.59
CA ALA A 57 -1.26 -8.21 -6.38
C ALA A 57 -1.64 -9.69 -6.61
N ALA A 58 -2.70 -9.97 -7.36
CA ALA A 58 -3.12 -11.31 -7.74
C ALA A 58 -2.03 -12.03 -8.55
N LEU A 59 -1.46 -11.36 -9.55
CA LEU A 59 -0.34 -11.86 -10.35
C LEU A 59 0.87 -12.18 -9.46
N LYS A 60 1.18 -11.32 -8.50
CA LYS A 60 2.29 -11.54 -7.57
C LYS A 60 2.04 -12.72 -6.59
N TYR A 61 0.80 -12.95 -6.20
CA TYR A 61 0.44 -14.00 -5.24
C TYR A 61 0.27 -15.37 -5.90
N TRP A 62 -0.39 -15.41 -7.06
CA TRP A 62 -0.89 -16.62 -7.68
C TRP A 62 -0.31 -16.91 -9.08
N GLY A 63 0.50 -16.00 -9.63
CA GLY A 63 1.18 -16.17 -10.92
C GLY A 63 0.37 -15.66 -12.12
N LEU A 64 0.99 -15.74 -13.31
CA LEU A 64 0.50 -15.13 -14.56
C LEU A 64 -0.78 -15.76 -15.12
N SER A 65 -1.10 -17.00 -14.72
CA SER A 65 -2.32 -17.71 -15.16
C SER A 65 -3.54 -17.37 -14.31
N THR A 66 -3.41 -16.49 -13.32
CA THR A 66 -4.52 -16.12 -12.45
C THR A 66 -5.56 -15.28 -13.18
N HIS A 67 -6.82 -15.41 -12.76
CA HIS A 67 -7.91 -14.62 -13.34
C HIS A 67 -7.88 -13.19 -12.79
N ILE A 68 -7.66 -12.24 -13.69
CA ILE A 68 -7.53 -10.81 -13.43
C ILE A 68 -8.66 -10.02 -14.12
N ASN A 69 -8.77 -8.73 -13.81
CA ASN A 69 -9.81 -7.83 -14.34
C ASN A 69 -9.48 -7.30 -15.74
N PHE A 70 -8.20 -7.07 -16.04
CA PHE A 70 -7.73 -6.51 -17.31
C PHE A 70 -6.73 -7.45 -18.03
N PRO A 71 -6.55 -7.31 -19.35
CA PRO A 71 -5.60 -8.13 -20.11
C PRO A 71 -4.17 -8.05 -19.55
N LEU A 72 -3.44 -9.18 -19.62
CA LEU A 72 -2.11 -9.31 -19.03
C LEU A 72 -1.07 -8.37 -19.68
N GLU A 73 -1.26 -8.08 -20.96
CA GLU A 73 -0.42 -7.21 -21.78
C GLU A 73 -0.31 -5.80 -21.20
N ASN A 74 -1.31 -5.37 -20.43
CA ASN A 74 -1.33 -4.07 -19.77
C ASN A 74 -0.34 -3.95 -18.60
N TYR A 75 0.31 -5.05 -18.19
CA TYR A 75 1.12 -5.12 -16.96
C TYR A 75 2.58 -5.49 -17.21
N GLN A 76 3.07 -5.44 -18.45
CA GLN A 76 4.43 -5.87 -18.79
C GLN A 76 5.50 -5.17 -17.95
N GLN A 77 5.38 -3.85 -17.76
CA GLN A 77 6.34 -3.08 -16.96
C GLN A 77 6.28 -3.48 -15.48
N GLU A 78 5.09 -3.56 -14.89
CA GLU A 78 4.92 -3.88 -13.49
C GLU A 78 5.32 -5.32 -13.16
N LEU A 79 5.17 -6.23 -14.13
CA LEU A 79 5.66 -7.61 -14.02
C LEU A 79 7.17 -7.66 -13.89
N GLU A 80 7.91 -6.82 -14.63
CA GLU A 80 9.37 -6.70 -14.45
C GLU A 80 9.72 -6.07 -13.10
N GLU A 81 9.07 -4.96 -12.73
CA GLU A 81 9.31 -4.28 -11.44
C GLU A 81 9.12 -5.24 -10.25
N MET A 82 8.07 -6.08 -10.29
CA MET A 82 7.74 -6.95 -9.16
C MET A 82 8.62 -8.19 -9.05
N LYS A 83 9.42 -8.56 -10.06
CA LYS A 83 10.30 -9.75 -10.00
C LYS A 83 11.28 -9.66 -8.84
N ASN A 84 11.82 -8.47 -8.59
CA ASN A 84 12.84 -8.22 -7.57
C ASN A 84 12.26 -7.87 -6.17
N MET A 85 10.97 -8.08 -5.95
CA MET A 85 10.31 -7.79 -4.67
C MET A 85 9.62 -9.03 -4.10
N SER A 86 9.60 -9.20 -2.79
CA SER A 86 8.73 -10.16 -2.11
C SER A 86 7.25 -9.75 -2.24
N ARG A 87 6.33 -10.67 -1.92
CA ARG A 87 4.88 -10.35 -1.89
C ARG A 87 4.58 -9.20 -0.92
N GLN A 88 5.23 -9.22 0.25
CA GLN A 88 5.04 -8.25 1.31
C GLN A 88 5.53 -6.85 0.89
N GLU A 89 6.72 -6.78 0.28
CA GLU A 89 7.27 -5.51 -0.23
C GLU A 89 6.41 -4.95 -1.35
N TYR A 90 5.93 -5.80 -2.25
CA TYR A 90 5.08 -5.36 -3.36
C TYR A 90 3.70 -4.88 -2.89
N VAL A 91 3.09 -5.54 -1.90
CA VAL A 91 1.87 -5.03 -1.26
C VAL A 91 2.12 -3.67 -0.59
N ALA A 92 3.27 -3.50 0.08
CA ALA A 92 3.63 -2.21 0.66
C ALA A 92 3.84 -1.12 -0.42
N HIS A 93 4.38 -1.48 -1.59
CA HIS A 93 4.52 -0.59 -2.75
C HIS A 93 3.17 -0.14 -3.29
N LEU A 94 2.23 -1.08 -3.51
CA LEU A 94 0.87 -0.76 -3.97
C LEU A 94 0.16 0.20 -3.01
N ARG A 95 0.26 -0.06 -1.69
CA ARG A 95 -0.32 0.82 -0.65
C ARG A 95 0.25 2.23 -0.73
N ARG A 96 1.57 2.38 -0.91
CA ARG A 96 2.25 3.68 -1.02
C ARG A 96 1.89 4.44 -2.30
N LYS A 97 1.64 3.73 -3.41
CA LYS A 97 1.15 4.32 -4.67
C LYS A 97 -0.34 4.71 -4.61
N SER A 98 -1.11 4.18 -3.66
CA SER A 98 -2.55 4.45 -3.58
C SER A 98 -2.89 5.92 -3.26
N SER A 99 -4.01 6.41 -3.80
CA SER A 99 -4.46 7.79 -3.63
C SER A 99 -4.94 8.08 -2.20
N GLY A 100 -5.27 7.04 -1.43
CA GLY A 100 -5.74 7.08 -0.05
C GLY A 100 -4.61 6.95 0.97
N PHE A 101 -3.37 6.77 0.51
CA PHE A 101 -2.21 6.84 1.37
C PHE A 101 -2.01 8.27 1.84
N SER A 102 -2.23 8.52 3.14
CA SER A 102 -1.92 9.79 3.77
C SER A 102 -0.41 10.00 3.74
N ARG A 103 0.07 10.82 2.81
CA ARG A 103 1.49 11.21 2.71
C ARG A 103 1.90 12.14 3.87
N GLY A 104 0.92 12.72 4.59
CA GLY A 104 1.22 13.76 5.57
C GLY A 104 1.72 15.01 4.85
N ALA A 105 2.57 15.81 5.50
CA ALA A 105 3.12 17.03 4.93
C ALA A 105 4.28 16.80 3.93
N SER A 106 4.78 15.56 3.79
CA SER A 106 5.93 15.22 2.94
C SER A 106 5.62 14.05 2.01
N MET A 107 6.31 13.93 0.88
CA MET A 107 6.26 12.71 0.06
C MET A 107 7.14 11.57 0.61
N TYR A 108 8.06 11.89 1.52
CA TYR A 108 9.03 10.95 2.09
C TYR A 108 8.48 10.29 3.36
N ARG A 109 8.75 8.99 3.51
CA ARG A 109 8.26 8.22 4.66
C ARG A 109 8.93 8.73 5.95
N GLY A 110 8.15 8.84 7.02
CA GLY A 110 8.68 9.30 8.31
C GLY A 110 9.03 10.79 8.35
N VAL A 111 8.88 11.52 7.24
CA VAL A 111 9.15 12.96 7.17
C VAL A 111 7.87 13.75 7.41
N THR A 112 7.90 14.69 8.36
CA THR A 112 6.78 15.60 8.65
C THR A 112 7.26 17.03 8.84
N ARG A 113 6.43 18.02 8.50
CA ARG A 113 6.77 19.44 8.69
C ARG A 113 6.32 19.91 10.06
N HIS A 114 7.23 20.44 10.87
CA HIS A 114 6.92 21.00 12.18
C HIS A 114 6.31 22.39 12.06
N HIS A 115 5.10 22.57 12.58
CA HIS A 115 4.29 23.77 12.33
C HIS A 115 4.86 25.05 12.98
N GLN A 116 5.57 24.94 14.11
CA GLN A 116 6.07 26.12 14.84
C GLN A 116 7.33 26.77 14.25
N HIS A 117 8.17 26.00 13.55
CA HIS A 117 9.46 26.50 13.05
C HIS A 117 9.69 26.19 11.56
N GLY A 118 8.73 25.53 10.90
CA GLY A 118 8.82 25.16 9.49
C GLY A 118 9.85 24.08 9.15
N ARG A 119 10.63 23.60 10.13
CA ARG A 119 11.66 22.55 9.97
C ARG A 119 11.04 21.19 9.63
N TRP A 120 11.75 20.40 8.86
CA TRP A 120 11.38 19.03 8.53
C TRP A 120 11.86 18.08 9.61
N GLN A 121 11.08 17.07 9.95
CA GLN A 121 11.41 16.11 11.01
C GLN A 121 11.37 14.71 10.45
N ALA A 122 12.40 13.92 10.74
CA ALA A 122 12.45 12.50 10.41
C ALA A 122 12.13 11.68 11.67
N ARG A 123 11.20 10.72 11.55
CA ARG A 123 10.85 9.81 12.64
C ARG A 123 10.51 8.41 12.13
N ILE A 124 10.97 7.38 12.84
CA ILE A 124 10.58 5.99 12.62
C ILE A 124 9.44 5.64 13.58
N GLY A 125 8.27 5.34 13.03
CA GLY A 125 7.12 4.98 13.85
C GLY A 125 7.19 3.55 14.38
N ARG A 126 6.70 3.34 15.61
CA ARG A 126 6.45 2.02 16.23
C ARG A 126 7.68 1.12 16.42
N VAL A 127 8.83 1.70 16.75
CA VAL A 127 10.08 0.94 16.96
C VAL A 127 10.10 0.22 18.31
N ALA A 128 9.28 0.66 19.26
CA ALA A 128 9.06 0.04 20.57
C ALA A 128 7.60 0.22 21.02
N GLY A 129 6.69 -0.59 20.47
CA GLY A 129 5.25 -0.46 20.71
C GLY A 129 4.65 0.77 20.00
N ASN A 130 4.06 1.70 20.76
CA ASN A 130 3.43 2.91 20.22
C ASN A 130 4.34 4.16 20.27
N LYS A 131 5.63 3.99 20.58
CA LYS A 131 6.59 5.11 20.58
C LYS A 131 7.23 5.29 19.21
N ASP A 132 7.32 6.54 18.77
CA ASP A 132 8.06 6.94 17.59
C ASP A 132 9.51 7.26 18.00
N LEU A 133 10.47 6.76 17.22
CA LEU A 133 11.87 7.14 17.32
C LEU A 133 12.08 8.41 16.48
N TYR A 134 12.55 9.47 17.12
CA TYR A 134 12.88 10.73 16.46
C TYR A 134 14.33 10.71 15.98
N LEU A 135 14.54 11.02 14.71
CA LEU A 135 15.85 10.96 14.05
C LEU A 135 16.50 12.35 13.89
N GLY A 136 15.70 13.42 13.93
CA GLY A 136 16.21 14.79 13.89
C GLY A 136 15.25 15.79 13.29
N THR A 137 15.68 17.07 13.28
CA THR A 137 15.07 18.11 12.44
C THR A 137 16.08 18.65 11.42
N PHE A 138 15.60 18.86 10.21
CA PHE A 138 16.37 19.22 9.04
C PHE A 138 15.81 20.47 8.39
N SER A 139 16.63 21.09 7.54
CA SER A 139 16.27 22.31 6.83
C SER A 139 15.39 22.00 5.63
N THR A 140 15.60 20.85 4.99
CA THR A 140 14.86 20.36 3.82
C THR A 140 14.19 19.01 4.12
N GLN A 141 13.20 18.63 3.30
CA GLN A 141 12.54 17.33 3.44
C GLN A 141 13.43 16.19 2.92
N GLU A 142 14.33 16.50 2.00
CA GLU A 142 15.28 15.56 1.39
C GLU A 142 16.34 15.14 2.41
N GLU A 143 16.91 16.08 3.18
CA GLU A 143 17.81 15.77 4.31
C GLU A 143 17.11 14.92 5.38
N ALA A 144 15.85 15.24 5.68
CA ALA A 144 15.05 14.44 6.59
C ALA A 144 14.77 13.03 6.06
N ALA A 145 14.63 12.87 4.73
CA ALA A 145 14.44 11.58 4.10
C ALA A 145 15.73 10.75 4.14
N GLU A 146 16.88 11.37 3.87
CA GLU A 146 18.19 10.72 3.95
C GLU A 146 18.50 10.21 5.37
N ALA A 147 18.13 10.97 6.40
CA ALA A 147 18.28 10.51 7.78
C ALA A 147 17.32 9.37 8.17
N TYR A 148 16.27 9.13 7.37
CA TYR A 148 15.26 8.10 7.61
C TYR A 148 15.60 6.75 6.97
N ASP A 149 16.27 6.76 5.81
CA ASP A 149 16.67 5.56 5.05
C ASP A 149 17.81 4.77 5.73
#